data_AF-A0A9E3C106-F1
#
_entry.id   AF-A0A9E3C106-F1
#
_cell.length_a   1.000
_cell.length_b   1.000
_cell.length_c   1.000
_cell.angle_alpha   90.00
_cell.angle_beta   90.00
_cell.angle_gamma   90.00
#
_symmetry.space_group_name_H-M   'P 1'
#
loop_
_entity.id
_entity.type
_entity.pdbx_description
1 polymer ?
#
loop_
_entity_poly.entity_id
_entity_poly.type
_entity_poly.pdbx_seq_one_letter_code
_entity_poly.pdbx_strand_id
1 'polypeptide(L)'
;MTVLGWAQIALFVVILAALTRPFGGFVYRVVQGERTWLSPMLAPVERVFYGLAGIDPKREQSWKDYALGMLAFNLCGIVLVYALQRLQAVLPLNPQDMAGVAPDLAFNTAVSFVTNTNWQNYGGESTMSYLTQMVALTVQNFVSAATGVSIAVALSR
;
A
#
# COMPACT_ATOMS: atom_id res chain seq x y z
N MET A 1 -28.85 -20.90 10.92
CA MET A 1 -28.55 -19.45 11.01
C MET A 1 -29.34 -18.88 12.18
N THR A 2 -28.66 -18.31 13.17
CA THR A 2 -29.31 -17.78 14.39
C THR A 2 -29.76 -16.32 14.18
N VAL A 3 -30.74 -15.85 14.97
CA VAL A 3 -31.19 -14.44 14.95
C VAL A 3 -30.03 -13.48 15.22
N LEU A 4 -29.10 -13.86 16.11
CA LEU A 4 -27.90 -13.08 16.40
C LEU A 4 -26.98 -12.92 15.19
N GLY A 5 -26.80 -13.99 14.39
CA GLY A 5 -25.99 -13.92 13.17
C GLY A 5 -26.59 -12.97 12.13
N TRP A 6 -27.91 -12.98 11.95
CA TRP A 6 -28.60 -12.03 11.08
C TRP A 6 -28.48 -10.59 11.58
N ALA A 7 -28.60 -10.37 12.89
CA ALA A 7 -28.43 -9.05 13.49
C ALA A 7 -27.00 -8.51 13.29
N GLN A 8 -25.97 -9.35 13.43
CA GLN A 8 -24.57 -8.98 13.17
C GLN A 8 -24.33 -8.56 11.72
N ILE A 9 -24.85 -9.32 10.75
CA ILE A 9 -24.74 -8.99 9.33
C ILE A 9 -25.44 -7.65 9.03
N ALA A 10 -26.67 -7.47 9.53
CA ALA A 10 -27.42 -6.25 9.32
C ALA A 10 -26.69 -5.03 9.92
N LEU A 11 -26.18 -5.17 11.15
CA LEU A 11 -25.42 -4.12 11.82
C LEU A 11 -24.15 -3.76 11.03
N PHE A 12 -23.39 -4.75 10.56
CA PHE A 12 -22.19 -4.53 9.75
C PHE A 12 -22.51 -3.76 8.47
N VAL A 13 -23.55 -4.18 7.73
CA VAL A 13 -23.95 -3.51 6.47
C VAL A 13 -24.39 -2.07 6.72
N VAL A 14 -25.15 -1.81 7.78
CA VAL A 14 -25.60 -0.46 8.14
C VAL A 14 -24.40 0.45 8.46
N ILE A 15 -23.44 -0.03 9.25
CA ILE A 15 -22.23 0.74 9.58
C ILE A 15 -21.40 0.98 8.32
N LEU A 16 -21.19 -0.04 7.49
CA LEU A 16 -20.44 0.09 6.25
C LEU A 16 -21.07 1.12 5.30
N ALA A 17 -22.39 1.06 5.09
CA ALA A 17 -23.10 2.03 4.26
C ALA A 17 -23.01 3.45 4.83
N ALA A 18 -23.13 3.60 6.15
CA ALA A 18 -23.01 4.88 6.83
C ALA A 18 -21.62 5.51 6.68
N LEU A 19 -20.55 4.71 6.70
CA LEU A 19 -19.16 5.16 6.52
C LEU A 19 -18.79 5.40 5.05
N THR A 20 -19.37 4.64 4.13
CA THR A 20 -19.05 4.70 2.70
C THR A 20 -19.33 6.09 2.11
N ARG A 21 -20.46 6.71 2.46
CA ARG A 21 -20.86 8.02 1.93
C ARG A 21 -19.89 9.16 2.30
N PRO A 22 -19.58 9.43 3.59
CA PRO A 22 -18.66 10.50 3.96
C PRO A 22 -17.24 10.23 3.46
N PHE A 23 -16.78 8.98 3.53
CA PHE A 23 -15.44 8.62 3.07
C PHE A 23 -15.31 8.73 1.54
N GLY A 24 -16.26 8.18 0.79
CA GLY A 24 -16.28 8.26 -0.67
C GLY A 24 -16.34 9.71 -1.17
N GLY A 25 -17.16 10.55 -0.54
CA GLY A 25 -17.22 11.98 -0.86
C GLY A 25 -15.94 12.75 -0.49
N PHE A 26 -15.16 12.28 0.48
CA PHE A 26 -13.82 12.82 0.76
C PHE A 26 -12.83 12.38 -0.32
N VAL A 27 -12.75 11.08 -0.63
CA VAL A 27 -11.85 10.54 -1.66
C VAL A 27 -12.11 11.17 -3.02
N TYR A 28 -13.38 11.32 -3.42
CA TYR A 28 -13.76 11.98 -4.67
C TYR A 28 -13.18 13.40 -4.77
N ARG A 29 -13.32 14.20 -3.72
CA ARG A 29 -12.78 15.57 -3.68
C ARG A 29 -11.26 15.61 -3.77
N VAL A 30 -10.57 14.70 -3.06
CA VAL A 30 -9.11 14.57 -3.16
C VAL A 30 -8.69 14.23 -4.58
N VAL A 31 -9.36 13.27 -5.21
CA VAL A 31 -9.06 12.82 -6.57
C VAL A 31 -9.32 13.90 -7.62
N GLN A 32 -10.33 14.76 -7.43
CA GLN A 32 -10.61 15.90 -8.31
C GLN A 32 -9.68 17.10 -8.06
N GLY A 33 -8.80 17.04 -7.05
CA GLY A 33 -7.96 18.17 -6.66
C GLY A 33 -8.75 19.31 -5.99
N GLU A 34 -9.96 19.04 -5.50
CA GLU A 34 -10.78 20.00 -4.77
C GLU A 34 -10.22 20.24 -3.36
N ARG A 35 -10.50 21.44 -2.81
CA ARG A 35 -10.14 21.73 -1.42
C ARG A 35 -10.95 20.87 -0.46
N THR A 36 -10.25 20.09 0.36
CA THR A 36 -10.81 19.39 1.50
C THR A 36 -10.56 20.15 2.78
N TRP A 37 -11.23 19.74 3.87
CA TRP A 37 -11.01 20.27 5.21
C TRP A 37 -9.56 20.07 5.72
N LEU A 38 -8.84 19.07 5.19
CA LEU A 38 -7.43 18.79 5.53
C LEU A 38 -6.44 19.53 4.62
N SER A 39 -6.90 20.12 3.51
CA SER A 39 -6.03 20.80 2.54
C SER A 39 -5.18 21.93 3.14
N PRO A 40 -5.63 22.75 4.12
CA PRO A 40 -4.77 23.79 4.71
C PRO A 40 -3.49 23.24 5.35
N MET A 41 -3.55 22.03 5.93
CA MET A 41 -2.42 21.38 6.59
C MET A 41 -1.62 20.48 5.62
N LEU A 42 -2.30 19.75 4.73
CA LEU A 42 -1.65 18.77 3.86
C LEU A 42 -1.12 19.35 2.55
N ALA A 43 -1.73 20.40 2.00
CA ALA A 43 -1.28 20.97 0.72
C ALA A 43 0.16 21.52 0.75
N PRO A 44 0.66 22.15 1.84
CA PRO A 44 2.07 22.52 1.92
C PRO A 44 3.00 21.30 1.90
N VAL A 45 2.64 20.23 2.62
CA VAL A 45 3.40 18.98 2.70
C VAL A 45 3.44 18.30 1.33
N GLU A 46 2.30 18.22 0.66
CA GLU A 46 2.16 17.68 -0.69
C GLU A 46 3.06 18.43 -1.70
N ARG A 47 3.10 19.77 -1.65
CA ARG A 47 3.99 20.56 -2.51
C ARG A 47 5.47 20.28 -2.25
N VAL A 48 5.86 20.03 -1.01
CA VAL A 48 7.24 19.64 -0.68
C VAL A 48 7.57 18.29 -1.31
N PHE A 49 6.70 17.29 -1.15
CA PHE A 49 6.91 15.97 -1.75
C PHE A 49 6.92 16.02 -3.28
N TYR A 50 6.03 16.79 -3.91
CA TYR A 50 6.04 17.00 -5.36
C TYR A 50 7.31 17.69 -5.83
N GLY A 51 7.79 18.71 -5.11
CA GLY A 51 9.05 19.37 -5.41
C GLY A 51 10.25 18.43 -5.31
N LEU A 52 10.34 17.64 -4.24
CA LEU A 52 11.41 16.66 -4.03
C LEU A 52 11.39 15.54 -5.06
N ALA A 53 10.20 15.10 -5.47
CA ALA A 53 10.01 14.05 -6.49
C ALA A 53 10.07 14.59 -7.93
N GLY A 54 10.17 15.91 -8.14
CA GLY A 54 10.13 16.54 -9.47
C GLY A 54 8.78 16.36 -10.18
N ILE A 55 7.68 16.21 -9.44
CA ILE A 55 6.34 15.98 -9.97
C ILE A 55 5.67 17.34 -10.24
N ASP A 56 5.21 17.55 -11.48
CA ASP A 56 4.29 18.63 -11.82
C ASP A 56 2.84 18.13 -11.71
N PRO A 57 2.06 18.56 -10.69
CA PRO A 57 0.69 18.09 -10.51
C PRO A 57 -0.28 18.54 -11.61
N LYS A 58 0.10 19.52 -12.46
CA LYS A 58 -0.73 19.98 -13.58
C LYS A 58 -0.49 19.18 -14.86
N ARG A 59 0.55 18.35 -14.90
CA ARG A 59 0.90 17.58 -16.08
C ARG A 59 0.04 16.32 -16.14
N GLU A 60 -0.73 16.19 -17.20
CA GLU A 60 -1.46 14.96 -17.50
C GLU A 60 -0.52 13.87 -18.02
N GLN A 61 -0.87 12.61 -17.76
CA GLN A 61 -0.14 11.43 -18.23
C GLN A 61 -0.98 10.69 -19.26
N SER A 62 -0.34 10.19 -20.33
CA SER A 62 -0.98 9.24 -21.22
C SER A 62 -1.17 7.89 -20.52
N TRP A 63 -2.10 7.05 -20.99
CA TRP A 63 -2.31 5.72 -20.42
C TRP A 63 -1.03 4.85 -20.45
N LYS A 64 -0.17 5.05 -21.46
CA LYS A 64 1.09 4.32 -21.60
C LYS A 64 2.07 4.73 -20.50
N ASP A 65 2.24 6.03 -20.30
CA ASP A 65 3.15 6.56 -19.27
C ASP A 65 2.68 6.14 -17.88
N TYR A 66 1.37 6.18 -17.65
CA TYR A 66 0.74 5.73 -16.40
C TYR A 66 1.00 4.24 -16.13
N ALA A 67 0.71 3.39 -17.11
CA ALA A 67 0.90 1.94 -16.99
C ALA A 67 2.38 1.57 -16.80
N LEU A 68 3.28 2.19 -17.55
CA LEU A 68 4.73 1.96 -17.42
C LEU A 68 5.24 2.46 -16.06
N GLY A 69 4.82 3.64 -15.61
CA GLY A 69 5.19 4.17 -14.30
C GLY A 69 4.74 3.26 -13.16
N MET A 70 3.50 2.78 -13.24
CA MET A 70 2.94 1.81 -12.30
C MET A 70 3.73 0.50 -12.29
N LEU A 71 4.03 -0.08 -13.45
CA LEU A 71 4.79 -1.33 -13.56
C LEU A 71 6.21 -1.17 -13.01
N ALA A 72 6.88 -0.07 -13.36
CA ALA A 72 8.22 0.24 -12.86
C ALA A 72 8.22 0.43 -11.33
N PHE A 73 7.24 1.14 -10.78
CA PHE A 73 7.09 1.33 -9.34
C PHE A 73 6.94 0.00 -8.60
N ASN A 74 6.07 -0.89 -9.10
CA ASN A 74 5.86 -2.20 -8.48
C ASN A 74 7.09 -3.11 -8.64
N LEU A 75 7.76 -3.09 -9.79
CA LEU A 75 9.00 -3.84 -9.98
C LEU A 75 10.09 -3.39 -9.01
N CYS A 76 10.26 -2.08 -8.82
CA CYS A 76 11.15 -1.54 -7.80
C CYS A 76 10.76 -2.01 -6.39
N GLY A 77 9.46 -2.03 -6.08
CA GLY A 77 8.93 -2.57 -4.83
C GLY A 77 9.33 -4.04 -4.61
N ILE A 78 9.18 -4.90 -5.63
CA ILE A 78 9.58 -6.31 -5.55
C ILE A 78 11.07 -6.43 -5.26
N VAL A 79 11.91 -5.70 -5.99
CA VAL A 79 13.37 -5.76 -5.83
C VAL A 79 13.78 -5.30 -4.43
N LEU A 80 13.20 -4.21 -3.92
CA LEU A 80 13.51 -3.69 -2.59
C LEU A 80 13.09 -4.65 -1.48
N VAL A 81 11.88 -5.19 -1.54
CA VAL A 81 11.37 -6.13 -0.54
C VAL A 81 12.13 -7.45 -0.58
N TYR A 82 12.50 -7.92 -1.76
CA TYR A 82 13.36 -9.08 -1.94
C TYR A 82 14.74 -8.84 -1.29
N ALA A 83 15.39 -7.72 -1.59
CA ALA A 83 16.70 -7.39 -1.05
C ALA A 83 16.69 -7.26 0.48
N LEU A 84 15.68 -6.58 1.05
CA LEU A 84 15.53 -6.45 2.50
C LEU A 84 15.40 -7.81 3.19
N GLN A 85 14.62 -8.72 2.64
CA GLN A 85 14.48 -10.08 3.18
C GLN A 85 15.78 -10.91 3.07
N ARG A 86 16.48 -10.81 1.94
CA ARG A 86 17.75 -11.53 1.72
C ARG A 86 18.87 -11.01 2.63
N LEU A 87 18.87 -9.71 2.91
CA LEU A 87 19.88 -9.04 3.72
C LEU A 87 19.47 -8.86 5.19
N GLN A 88 18.32 -9.38 5.63
CA GLN A 88 17.81 -9.10 6.98
C GLN A 88 18.76 -9.48 8.12
N ALA A 89 19.64 -10.47 7.91
CA ALA A 89 20.61 -10.91 8.90
C ALA A 89 21.64 -9.81 9.27
N VAL A 90 21.92 -8.87 8.37
CA VAL A 90 22.88 -7.78 8.60
C VAL A 90 22.20 -6.42 8.84
N LEU A 91 20.86 -6.38 8.79
CA LEU A 91 20.09 -5.17 8.98
C LEU A 91 19.75 -4.95 10.47
N PRO A 92 19.61 -3.68 10.91
CA PRO A 92 19.28 -3.39 12.29
C PRO A 92 17.84 -3.84 12.64
N LEU A 93 17.49 -3.78 13.93
CA LEU A 93 16.20 -4.23 14.47
C LEU A 93 15.92 -5.72 14.18
N ASN A 94 16.95 -6.54 14.39
CA ASN A 94 16.88 -8.00 14.35
C ASN A 94 17.33 -8.60 15.69
N PRO A 95 16.59 -8.39 16.81
CA PRO A 95 17.03 -8.83 18.13
C PRO A 95 17.04 -10.35 18.31
N GLN A 96 16.39 -11.10 17.41
CA GLN A 96 16.38 -12.56 17.40
C GLN A 96 17.39 -13.16 16.40
N ASP A 97 18.27 -12.34 15.82
CA ASP A 97 19.31 -12.77 14.86
C ASP A 97 18.76 -13.64 13.71
N MET A 98 17.58 -13.27 13.19
CA MET A 98 16.94 -13.94 12.06
C MET A 98 17.86 -13.97 10.85
N ALA A 99 18.10 -15.16 10.29
CA ALA A 99 18.90 -15.34 9.09
C ALA A 99 18.22 -14.76 7.85
N GLY A 100 18.97 -14.56 6.75
CA GLY A 100 18.41 -14.13 5.47
C GLY A 100 17.36 -15.11 4.94
N VAL A 101 16.15 -14.64 4.61
CA VAL A 101 15.03 -15.46 4.13
C VAL A 101 15.41 -16.18 2.84
N ALA A 102 15.17 -17.49 2.72
CA ALA A 102 15.54 -18.28 1.52
C ALA A 102 15.08 -17.61 0.19
N PRO A 103 15.87 -17.71 -0.90
CA PRO A 103 15.60 -16.95 -2.14
C PRO A 103 14.20 -17.14 -2.74
N ASP A 104 13.72 -18.37 -2.77
CA ASP A 104 12.39 -18.74 -3.25
C ASP A 104 11.27 -18.13 -2.38
N LEU A 105 11.42 -18.23 -1.07
CA LEU A 105 10.49 -17.66 -0.09
C LEU A 105 10.48 -16.13 -0.12
N ALA A 106 11.66 -15.51 -0.20
CA ALA A 106 11.81 -14.06 -0.29
C ALA A 106 11.16 -13.51 -1.56
N PHE A 107 11.33 -14.20 -2.70
CA PHE A 107 10.71 -13.84 -3.96
C PHE A 107 9.18 -13.98 -3.90
N ASN A 108 8.67 -15.11 -3.41
CA ASN A 108 7.24 -15.33 -3.25
C ASN A 108 6.60 -14.25 -2.37
N THR A 109 7.22 -13.95 -1.23
CA THR A 109 6.74 -12.92 -0.28
C THR A 109 6.81 -11.53 -0.90
N ALA A 110 7.90 -11.18 -1.58
CA ALA A 110 8.03 -9.87 -2.23
C ALA A 110 6.95 -9.65 -3.29
N VAL A 111 6.73 -10.63 -4.18
CA VAL A 111 5.67 -10.57 -5.18
C VAL A 111 4.31 -10.47 -4.49
N SER A 112 4.06 -11.30 -3.47
CA SER A 112 2.75 -11.37 -2.84
C SER A 112 2.30 -10.07 -2.17
N PHE A 113 3.22 -9.37 -1.50
CA PHE A 113 2.93 -8.09 -0.85
C PHE A 113 2.78 -6.96 -1.87
N VAL A 114 3.59 -6.95 -2.93
CA VAL A 114 3.47 -5.96 -4.01
C VAL A 114 2.17 -6.16 -4.80
N THR A 115 1.72 -7.40 -5.00
CA THR A 115 0.44 -7.71 -5.63
C THR A 115 -0.75 -7.60 -4.67
N ASN A 116 -0.57 -7.00 -3.48
CA ASN A 116 -1.60 -6.81 -2.46
C ASN A 116 -2.35 -8.10 -2.07
N THR A 117 -1.66 -9.25 -2.20
CA THR A 117 -2.22 -10.58 -1.89
C THR A 117 -1.90 -10.99 -0.47
N ASN A 118 -0.68 -10.65 -0.01
CA ASN A 118 -0.20 -10.92 1.34
C ASN A 118 -0.28 -12.41 1.73
N TRP A 119 -0.01 -13.29 0.78
CA TRP A 119 0.20 -14.71 1.00
C TRP A 119 1.43 -14.94 1.89
N GLN A 120 1.27 -15.83 2.87
CA GLN A 120 2.30 -16.14 3.85
C GLN A 120 2.40 -17.66 4.00
N ASN A 121 3.51 -18.23 3.53
CA ASN A 121 3.90 -19.63 3.72
C ASN A 121 5.09 -19.76 4.69
N TYR A 122 5.18 -18.85 5.65
CA TYR A 122 6.24 -18.77 6.65
C TYR A 122 5.65 -18.39 8.02
N GLY A 123 6.36 -18.74 9.11
CA GLY A 123 6.03 -18.26 10.44
C GLY A 123 6.56 -16.84 10.65
N GLY A 124 5.67 -15.87 10.87
CA GLY A 124 6.05 -14.46 10.99
C GLY A 124 7.07 -14.22 12.12
N GLU A 125 6.84 -14.82 13.29
CA GLU A 125 7.70 -14.65 14.47
C GLU A 125 9.02 -15.43 14.39
N SER A 126 9.11 -16.42 13.50
CA SER A 126 10.27 -17.31 13.35
C SER A 126 11.09 -17.05 12.09
N THR A 127 10.61 -16.22 11.16
CA THR A 127 11.23 -16.02 9.84
C THR A 127 11.61 -14.56 9.57
N MET A 128 10.84 -13.58 10.06
CA MET A 128 11.00 -12.17 9.67
C MET A 128 11.51 -11.30 10.81
N SER A 129 12.59 -10.55 10.58
CA SER A 129 13.06 -9.51 11.50
C SER A 129 12.05 -8.36 11.63
N TYR A 130 12.14 -7.56 12.69
CA TYR A 130 11.24 -6.43 12.90
C TYR A 130 11.39 -5.37 11.80
N LEU A 131 12.63 -5.13 11.34
CA LEU A 131 12.86 -4.20 10.23
C LEU A 131 12.19 -4.67 8.94
N THR A 132 12.27 -5.95 8.63
CA THR A 132 11.62 -6.52 7.43
C THR A 132 10.10 -6.31 7.51
N GLN A 133 9.48 -6.60 8.66
CA GLN A 133 8.05 -6.40 8.84
C GLN A 133 7.64 -4.92 8.74
N MET A 134 8.43 -4.02 9.34
CA MET A 134 8.13 -2.59 9.41
C MET A 134 8.38 -1.86 8.08
N VAL A 135 9.54 -2.07 7.46
CA VAL A 135 9.98 -1.27 6.30
C VAL A 135 9.68 -1.95 4.97
N ALA A 136 9.64 -3.28 4.92
CA ALA A 136 9.30 -3.99 3.69
C ALA A 136 7.78 -4.27 3.63
N LEU A 137 7.28 -5.10 4.53
CA LEU A 137 5.91 -5.62 4.44
C LEU A 137 4.86 -4.54 4.70
N THR A 138 5.03 -3.75 5.77
CA THR A 138 4.08 -2.68 6.10
C THR A 138 4.06 -1.60 5.02
N VAL A 139 5.20 -1.18 4.48
CA VAL A 139 5.24 -0.20 3.38
C VAL A 139 4.48 -0.74 2.16
N GLN A 140 4.66 -2.02 1.80
CA GLN A 140 3.91 -2.62 0.71
C GLN A 140 2.40 -2.64 0.95
N ASN A 141 1.93 -2.87 2.18
CA ASN A 141 0.49 -2.77 2.50
C ASN A 141 -0.11 -1.40 2.16
N PHE A 142 0.68 -0.33 2.22
CA PHE A 142 0.25 1.00 1.81
C PHE A 142 0.37 1.20 0.30
N VAL A 143 1.55 0.92 -0.27
CA VAL A 143 1.83 1.31 -1.65
C VAL A 143 1.16 0.39 -2.68
N SER A 144 0.92 -0.89 -2.36
CA SER A 144 0.17 -1.79 -3.23
C SER A 144 -1.32 -1.43 -3.26
N ALA A 145 -1.90 -1.09 -2.11
CA ALA A 145 -3.26 -0.56 -2.01
C ALA A 145 -3.40 0.78 -2.74
N ALA A 146 -2.45 1.70 -2.53
CA ALA A 146 -2.41 2.99 -3.21
C ALA A 146 -2.32 2.82 -4.74
N THR A 147 -1.53 1.86 -5.22
CA THR A 147 -1.47 1.51 -6.65
C THR A 147 -2.84 1.10 -7.17
N GLY A 148 -3.52 0.18 -6.47
CA GLY A 148 -4.87 -0.29 -6.86
C GLY A 148 -5.90 0.84 -6.91
N VAL A 149 -5.92 1.72 -5.91
CA VAL A 149 -6.80 2.90 -5.88
C VAL A 149 -6.46 3.85 -7.03
N SER A 150 -5.18 4.05 -7.32
CA SER A 150 -4.73 4.95 -8.39
C SER A 150 -5.22 4.44 -9.76
N ILE A 151 -5.14 3.13 -10.03
CA ILE A 151 -5.69 2.52 -11.27
C ILE A 151 -7.21 2.70 -11.35
N ALA A 152 -7.93 2.44 -10.24
CA ALA A 152 -9.38 2.61 -10.21
C ALA A 152 -9.78 4.06 -10.53
N VAL A 153 -9.03 5.02 -9.99
CA VAL A 153 -9.18 6.45 -10.30
C VAL A 153 -8.92 6.71 -11.78
N ALA A 154 -7.82 6.21 -12.33
CA ALA A 154 -7.47 6.40 -13.74
C ALA A 154 -8.53 5.81 -14.70
N LEU A 155 -9.16 4.70 -14.33
CA LEU A 155 -10.24 4.08 -15.10
C LEU A 155 -11.58 4.83 -14.98
N SER A 156 -11.81 5.49 -13.85
CA SER A 156 -13.05 6.25 -13.59
C SER A 156 -13.06 7.67 -14.15
N ARG A 157 -11.91 8.15 -14.64
CA ARG A 157 -11.73 9.46 -15.28
C ARG A 157 -11.98 9.37 -16.77
#